data_AF-A0A3D3K624-F1
#
_entry.id   AF-A0A3D3K624-F1
#
_cell.length_a   1.000
_cell.length_b   1.000
_cell.length_c   1.000
_cell.angle_alpha   90.00
_cell.angle_beta   90.00
_cell.angle_gamma   90.00
#
_symmetry.space_group_name_H-M   'P 1'
#
loop_
_entity.id
_entity.type
_entity.pdbx_description
1 polymer ?
#
loop_
_entity_poly.entity_id
_entity_poly.type
_entity_poly.pdbx_seq_one_letter_code
_entity_poly.pdbx_strand_id
1 'polypeptide(L)'
;MKRFALLLAFLALMAACTHRSEPGWKLVWEEEFDGESLDPTIWSRIPRGTADWNNYHSSDDRCFALRDGRLVLRGIVNDDR
;
A
#
# COMPACT_ATOMS: atom_id res chain seq x y z
N MET A 1 3.03 46.59 37.03
CA MET A 1 3.37 46.69 35.59
C MET A 1 4.44 45.69 35.14
N LYS A 2 5.61 45.59 35.78
CA LYS A 2 6.68 44.63 35.42
C LYS A 2 6.26 43.14 35.43
N ARG A 3 5.44 42.73 36.40
CA ARG A 3 4.89 41.35 36.50
C ARG A 3 3.89 41.03 35.38
N PHE A 4 3.10 42.01 34.96
CA PHE A 4 2.17 41.87 33.83
C PHE A 4 2.93 41.78 32.50
N ALA A 5 4.00 42.57 32.33
CA ALA A 5 4.87 42.50 31.16
C ALA A 5 5.59 41.15 31.04
N LEU A 6 6.03 40.57 32.16
CA LEU A 6 6.63 39.23 32.20
C LEU A 6 5.62 38.13 31.83
N LEU A 7 4.39 38.21 32.33
CA LEU A 7 3.31 37.28 31.97
C LEU A 7 2.95 37.36 30.48
N LEU A 8 2.86 38.57 29.93
CA LEU A 8 2.62 38.81 28.50
C LEU A 8 3.76 38.28 27.62
N ALA A 9 5.01 38.46 28.03
CA ALA A 9 6.17 37.93 27.33
C ALA A 9 6.19 36.39 27.34
N PHE A 10 5.81 35.77 28.47
CA PHE A 10 5.73 34.32 28.60
C PHE A 10 4.61 33.73 27.71
N LEU A 11 3.45 34.39 27.66
CA LEU A 11 2.35 33.99 26.79
C LEU A 11 2.71 34.08 25.30
N ALA A 12 3.49 35.11 24.91
CA ALA A 12 3.95 35.31 23.54
C ALA A 12 4.97 34.23 23.11
N LEU A 13 5.87 33.79 24.01
CA LEU A 13 6.79 32.69 23.72
C LEU A 13 6.06 31.36 23.46
N MET A 14 4.99 31.08 24.21
CA MET A 14 4.21 29.84 24.02
C MET A 14 3.45 29.83 22.68
N ALA A 15 3.02 30.99 22.18
CA ALA A 15 2.38 31.11 20.87
C ALA A 15 3.35 30.92 19.69
N ALA A 16 4.64 31.22 19.87
CA ALA A 16 5.67 31.08 18.84
C ALA A 16 6.09 29.61 18.60
N CYS A 17 5.74 28.67 19.48
CA CYS A 17 6.09 27.25 19.36
C CYS A 17 5.05 26.41 18.61
N THR A 18 4.26 26.99 17.70
CA THR A 18 3.36 26.22 16.85
C THR A 18 4.13 25.55 15.71
N HIS A 19 4.69 24.36 15.98
CA HIS A 19 5.27 23.52 14.93
C HIS A 19 4.14 23.06 14.00
N ARG A 20 4.02 23.68 12.83
CA ARG A 20 3.18 23.20 11.76
C ARG A 20 3.89 22.02 11.12
N SER A 21 3.38 20.81 11.34
CA SER A 21 3.85 19.64 10.61
C SER A 21 3.60 19.86 9.12
N GLU A 22 4.66 19.87 8.31
CA GLU A 22 4.54 19.86 6.86
C GLU A 22 3.77 18.60 6.41
N PRO A 23 2.92 18.68 5.37
CA PRO A 23 2.24 17.50 4.86
C PRO A 23 3.27 16.48 4.38
N GLY A 24 3.42 15.38 5.13
CA GLY A 24 4.26 14.25 4.77
C GLY A 24 3.46 13.19 4.01
N TRP A 25 4.17 12.28 3.35
CA TRP A 25 3.55 11.05 2.85
C TRP A 25 3.00 10.23 4.01
N LYS A 26 1.76 9.78 3.87
CA LYS A 26 1.12 8.84 4.78
C LYS A 26 0.85 7.54 4.02
N LEU A 27 1.39 6.43 4.53
CA LEU A 27 1.00 5.11 4.08
C LEU A 27 -0.46 4.87 4.48
N VAL A 28 -1.31 4.54 3.49
CA VAL A 28 -2.75 4.30 3.71
C VAL A 28 -3.15 2.85 3.42
N TRP A 29 -2.31 2.09 2.70
CA TRP A 29 -2.52 0.69 2.38
C TRP A 29 -1.21 0.06 1.89
N GLU A 30 -0.96 -1.19 2.24
CA GLU A 30 0.16 -2.03 1.79
C GLU A 30 -0.27 -3.51 1.72
N GLU A 31 0.49 -4.31 0.98
CA GLU A 31 0.37 -5.77 0.89
C GLU A 31 1.77 -6.34 0.73
N GLU A 32 2.19 -7.17 1.68
CA GLU A 32 3.53 -7.74 1.76
C GLU A 32 3.59 -9.18 1.23
N PHE A 33 2.44 -9.81 0.95
CA PHE A 33 2.34 -11.17 0.41
C PHE A 33 2.98 -12.26 1.28
N ASP A 34 3.05 -12.03 2.60
CA ASP A 34 3.61 -12.97 3.60
C ASP A 34 2.62 -14.07 4.01
N GLY A 35 1.34 -13.96 3.64
CA GLY A 35 0.32 -14.94 3.94
C GLY A 35 0.40 -16.23 3.10
N GLU A 36 -0.31 -17.27 3.54
CA GLU A 36 -0.45 -18.52 2.77
C GLU A 36 -1.42 -18.39 1.58
N SER A 37 -2.28 -17.36 1.60
CA SER A 37 -3.28 -17.07 0.58
C SER A 37 -3.53 -15.57 0.44
N LEU A 38 -3.95 -15.13 -0.75
CA LEU A 38 -4.39 -13.74 -0.98
C LEU A 38 -5.77 -13.50 -0.35
N ASP A 39 -5.99 -12.30 0.19
CA ASP A 39 -7.31 -11.85 0.62
C ASP A 39 -8.25 -11.71 -0.59
N PRO A 40 -9.31 -12.53 -0.70
CA PRO A 40 -10.23 -12.51 -1.84
C PRO A 40 -11.12 -11.26 -1.87
N THR A 41 -11.16 -10.46 -0.80
CA THR A 41 -11.86 -9.16 -0.77
C THR A 41 -11.06 -8.05 -1.46
N ILE A 42 -9.75 -8.26 -1.64
CA ILE A 42 -8.81 -7.33 -2.29
C ILE A 42 -8.43 -7.82 -3.67
N TRP A 43 -8.12 -9.12 -3.80
CA TRP A 43 -7.52 -9.71 -4.99
C TRP A 43 -8.42 -10.73 -5.65
N SER A 44 -8.41 -10.76 -6.98
CA SER A 44 -9.04 -11.80 -7.79
C SER A 44 -8.18 -12.16 -9.00
N ARG A 45 -8.34 -13.38 -9.53
CA ARG A 45 -7.66 -13.79 -10.76
C ARG A 45 -8.33 -13.14 -11.96
N ILE A 46 -7.52 -12.62 -12.87
CA ILE A 46 -8.02 -12.02 -14.11
C ILE A 46 -8.54 -13.15 -15.03
N PRO A 47 -9.80 -13.10 -15.47
CA PRO A 47 -10.35 -14.08 -16.39
C PRO A 47 -9.74 -13.94 -17.78
N ARG A 48 -9.76 -15.02 -18.55
CA ARG A 48 -9.35 -15.01 -19.96
C ARG A 48 -10.26 -14.11 -20.78
N GLY A 49 -9.68 -13.34 -21.71
CA GLY A 49 -10.41 -12.55 -22.69
C GLY A 49 -9.90 -12.77 -24.11
N THR A 50 -10.25 -11.85 -25.01
CA THR A 50 -9.89 -11.90 -26.43
C THR A 50 -8.85 -10.86 -26.85
N ALA A 51 -8.50 -9.93 -25.96
CA ALA A 51 -7.51 -8.90 -26.23
C ALA A 51 -6.09 -9.45 -26.04
N ASP A 52 -5.10 -8.83 -26.69
CA ASP A 52 -3.71 -9.30 -26.61
C ASP A 52 -3.16 -9.34 -25.18
N TRP A 53 -3.63 -8.46 -24.31
CA TRP A 53 -3.21 -8.43 -22.91
C TRP A 53 -3.82 -9.55 -22.06
N ASN A 54 -4.93 -10.18 -22.49
CA ASN A 54 -5.66 -11.18 -21.69
C ASN A 54 -6.04 -12.50 -22.36
N ASN A 55 -5.65 -12.70 -23.62
CA ASN A 55 -5.89 -13.94 -24.37
C ASN A 55 -5.22 -15.19 -23.74
N TYR A 56 -4.16 -14.99 -22.94
CA TYR A 56 -3.44 -16.04 -22.22
C TYR A 56 -3.57 -15.99 -20.70
N HIS A 57 -4.40 -15.09 -20.13
CA HIS A 57 -4.70 -15.16 -18.69
C HIS A 57 -5.37 -16.51 -18.37
N SER A 58 -4.99 -17.09 -17.23
CA SER A 58 -5.40 -18.43 -16.82
C SER A 58 -5.70 -18.45 -15.33
N SER A 59 -6.65 -19.30 -14.92
CA SER A 59 -6.89 -19.63 -13.53
C SER A 59 -6.13 -20.88 -13.09
N ASP A 60 -5.19 -21.40 -13.88
CA ASP A 60 -4.34 -22.53 -13.52
C ASP A 60 -3.41 -22.17 -12.35
N ASP A 61 -3.40 -22.98 -11.29
CA ASP A 61 -2.60 -22.75 -10.09
C ASP A 61 -1.08 -22.76 -10.37
N ARG A 62 -0.62 -23.43 -11.44
CA ARG A 62 0.80 -23.40 -11.85
C ARG A 62 1.28 -21.98 -12.16
N CYS A 63 0.37 -21.10 -12.59
CA CYS A 63 0.69 -19.71 -12.92
C CYS A 63 0.87 -18.81 -11.70
N PHE A 64 0.56 -19.27 -10.48
CA PHE A 64 0.55 -18.46 -9.27
C PHE A 64 1.35 -19.12 -8.15
N ALA A 65 1.96 -18.33 -7.27
CA ALA A 65 2.40 -18.79 -5.95
C ALA A 65 2.59 -17.58 -5.02
N LEU A 66 2.58 -17.86 -3.72
CA LEU A 66 3.15 -16.99 -2.69
C LEU A 66 4.41 -17.68 -2.18
N ARG A 67 5.57 -16.99 -2.25
CA ARG A 67 6.84 -17.57 -1.77
C ARG A 67 7.81 -16.48 -1.35
N ASP A 68 8.33 -16.60 -0.14
CA ASP A 68 9.36 -15.69 0.41
C ASP A 68 8.90 -14.22 0.42
N GLY A 69 7.65 -13.94 0.84
CA GLY A 69 7.06 -12.59 0.87
C GLY A 69 6.82 -12.00 -0.52
N ARG A 70 6.44 -12.84 -1.50
CA ARG A 70 6.28 -12.43 -2.90
C ARG A 70 5.10 -13.12 -3.55
N LEU A 71 4.28 -12.33 -4.25
CA LEU A 71 3.40 -12.83 -5.29
C LEU A 71 4.22 -13.19 -6.54
N VAL A 72 4.15 -14.46 -6.94
CA VAL A 72 4.80 -14.98 -8.14
C VAL A 72 3.76 -15.20 -9.23
N LEU A 73 3.94 -14.53 -10.37
CA LEU A 73 3.13 -14.71 -11.58
C LEU A 73 4.00 -15.35 -12.67
N ARG A 74 3.52 -16.43 -13.28
CA ARG A 74 4.28 -17.20 -14.30
C ARG A 74 3.54 -17.23 -15.62
N GLY A 75 4.30 -17.06 -16.70
CA GLY A 75 3.89 -17.48 -18.04
C GLY A 75 4.44 -18.88 -18.30
N ILE A 76 3.57 -19.83 -18.60
CA ILE A 76 3.94 -21.21 -18.93
C ILE A 76 3.29 -21.61 -20.26
N VAL A 77 3.88 -22.61 -20.93
CA VAL A 77 3.23 -23.27 -22.07
C VAL A 77 1.98 -23.97 -21.54
N ASN A 78 0.89 -23.90 -22.31
CA ASN A 78 -0.31 -24.66 -21.99
C ASN A 78 -0.18 -26.07 -22.60
N ASP A 79 -0.04 -27.07 -21.74
CA ASP A 79 0.18 -28.47 -22.13
C ASP A 79 -1.14 -29.21 -22.45
N ASP A 80 -2.30 -28.58 -22.23
CA ASP A 80 -3.64 -29.17 -22.50
C ASP A 80 -4.06 -29.08 -23.99
N ARG A 81 -3.14 -28.70 -24.88
CA ARG A 81 -3.40 -28.47 -26.30
C ARG A 81 -2.96 -29.63 -27.19
#